data_AF-A0A1V4VTI5-F1
#
_entry.id   AF-A0A1V4VTI5-F1
#
_cell.length_a   1.000
_cell.length_b   1.000
_cell.length_c   1.000
_cell.angle_alpha   90.00
_cell.angle_beta   90.00
_cell.angle_gamma   90.00
#
_symmetry.space_group_name_H-M   'P 1'
#
loop_
_entity.id
_entity.type
_entity.pdbx_description
1 polymer ?
#
loop_
_entity_poly.entity_id
_entity_poly.type
_entity_poly.pdbx_seq_one_letter_code
_entity_poly.pdbx_strand_id
1 'polypeptide(L)'
;MYFLLLYYPALFWTRYYWLLWYLKPNSLEIDSWLKSYENVSIVEDMSGMPGMCLPVACGGIGFDYRLAMGVPDFWVKILEQKDEDWDMDRLWHELSTSRLGEKRINYVESHDQALVGDKTFIFRMADKETYWHMDKNSETSSLYQPLLTQVLKPAPIPLAQ
;
A
#
# COMPACT_ATOMS: atom_id res chain seq x y z
N MET A 1 26.23 14.18 46.70
CA MET A 1 24.95 14.91 46.87
C MET A 1 24.38 15.17 45.48
N TYR A 2 23.18 14.65 45.22
CA TYR A 2 22.42 14.73 43.97
C TYR A 2 22.05 16.18 43.58
N PHE A 3 21.93 16.52 42.28
CA PHE A 3 20.64 16.72 41.59
C PHE A 3 20.76 17.25 40.14
N LEU A 4 19.82 16.80 39.30
CA LEU A 4 19.55 17.08 37.88
C LEU A 4 19.24 18.57 37.56
N LEU A 5 19.39 18.97 36.29
CA LEU A 5 18.27 19.44 35.43
C LEU A 5 18.66 19.71 33.95
N LEU A 6 17.74 19.32 33.06
CA LEU A 6 17.72 19.39 31.59
C LEU A 6 17.55 20.83 31.04
N TYR A 7 18.01 21.14 29.80
CA TYR A 7 17.20 21.73 28.69
C TYR A 7 18.00 22.24 27.45
N TYR A 8 17.49 21.86 26.25
CA TYR A 8 17.62 22.41 24.88
C TYR A 8 18.92 22.35 24.04
N PRO A 9 18.87 21.72 22.84
CA PRO A 9 19.61 22.15 21.66
C PRO A 9 18.63 22.73 20.61
N ALA A 10 18.45 24.06 20.61
CA ALA A 10 17.60 24.77 19.64
C ALA A 10 18.33 25.86 18.85
N LEU A 11 19.66 25.78 18.69
CA LEU A 11 20.46 26.86 18.08
C LEU A 11 21.46 26.45 17.00
N PHE A 12 21.41 25.22 16.48
CA PHE A 12 22.32 24.79 15.40
C PHE A 12 21.74 24.87 13.98
N TRP A 13 20.44 25.18 13.83
CA TRP A 13 19.75 25.06 12.54
C TRP A 13 19.41 26.39 11.83
N THR A 14 19.53 27.54 12.49
CA THR A 14 19.07 28.82 11.92
C THR A 14 20.16 29.66 11.24
N ARG A 15 21.44 29.30 11.37
CA ARG A 15 22.55 30.11 10.83
C ARG A 15 23.02 29.72 9.42
N TYR A 16 22.70 28.50 8.95
CA TYR A 16 23.14 28.02 7.64
C TYR A 16 22.16 28.30 6.49
N TYR A 17 20.87 28.46 6.77
CA TYR A 17 19.88 28.75 5.72
C TYR A 17 20.04 30.15 5.11
N TRP A 18 20.44 31.14 5.91
CA TRP A 18 20.62 32.51 5.44
C TRP A 18 21.87 32.70 4.56
N LEU A 19 22.94 31.95 4.83
CA LEU A 19 24.19 32.06 4.05
C LEU A 19 24.11 31.32 2.72
N LEU A 20 23.33 30.22 2.64
CA LEU A 20 23.11 29.46 1.41
C LEU A 20 22.22 30.21 0.39
N TRP A 21 21.31 31.07 0.86
CA TRP A 21 20.47 31.90 -0.03
C TRP A 21 21.26 33.02 -0.74
N TYR A 22 22.37 33.47 -0.15
CA TYR A 22 23.17 34.59 -0.68
C TYR A 22 24.27 34.16 -1.68
N LEU A 23 24.60 32.86 -1.74
CA LEU A 23 25.73 32.33 -2.53
C LEU A 23 25.33 31.56 -3.79
N LYS A 24 24.03 31.44 -4.11
CA LYS A 24 23.57 30.84 -5.38
C LYS A 24 22.49 31.69 -6.06
N PRO A 25 22.84 32.51 -7.08
CA PRO A 25 21.87 33.34 -7.78
C PRO A 25 21.07 32.58 -8.86
N ASN A 26 21.04 31.24 -8.87
CA ASN A 26 20.29 30.46 -9.86
C ASN A 26 19.28 29.52 -9.17
N SER A 27 18.02 29.96 -9.13
CA SER A 27 16.85 29.17 -8.71
C SER A 27 16.72 27.82 -9.43
N LEU A 28 17.26 27.70 -10.65
CA LEU A 28 17.20 26.49 -11.48
C LEU A 28 17.98 25.29 -10.93
N GLU A 29 19.04 25.49 -10.16
CA GLU A 29 19.78 24.35 -9.55
C GLU A 29 19.03 23.77 -8.34
N ILE A 30 18.32 24.61 -7.57
CA ILE A 30 17.51 24.15 -6.43
C ILE A 30 16.34 23.30 -6.94
N ASP A 31 15.75 23.70 -8.07
CA ASP A 31 14.72 22.91 -8.78
C ASP A 31 15.26 21.58 -9.31
N SER A 32 16.54 21.52 -9.72
CA SER A 32 17.20 20.26 -10.12
C SER A 32 17.41 19.30 -8.95
N TRP A 33 17.72 19.81 -7.76
CA TRP A 33 17.87 18.99 -6.54
C TRP A 33 16.51 18.51 -6.03
N LEU A 34 15.46 19.34 -6.11
CA LEU A 34 14.08 18.93 -5.82
C LEU A 34 13.51 17.93 -6.84
N LYS A 35 13.92 18.02 -8.11
CA LYS A 35 13.57 17.05 -9.17
C LYS A 35 14.13 15.65 -8.97
N SER A 36 15.09 15.45 -8.05
CA SER A 36 15.69 14.14 -7.79
C SER A 36 14.86 13.24 -6.88
N TYR A 37 13.80 13.77 -6.26
CA TYR A 37 12.78 12.95 -5.60
C TYR A 37 11.66 12.66 -6.60
N GLU A 38 11.60 11.42 -7.11
CA GLU A 38 10.41 10.90 -7.77
C GLU A 38 9.31 10.76 -6.71
N ASN A 39 8.56 11.84 -6.50
CA ASN A 39 7.41 11.83 -5.61
C ASN A 39 6.29 11.04 -6.30
N VAL A 40 5.87 9.95 -5.68
CA VAL A 40 4.72 9.17 -6.16
C VAL A 40 3.46 9.71 -5.51
N SER A 41 2.53 10.15 -6.33
CA SER A 41 1.22 10.61 -5.91
C SER A 41 0.17 9.54 -6.15
N ILE A 42 -0.57 9.19 -5.09
CA ILE A 42 -1.62 8.16 -5.14
C ILE A 42 -2.94 8.85 -4.80
N VAL A 43 -3.96 8.63 -5.63
CA VAL A 43 -5.31 9.11 -5.35
C VAL A 43 -6.22 7.99 -4.86
N GLU A 44 -6.91 8.30 -3.78
CA GLU A 44 -8.03 7.53 -3.26
C GLU A 44 -9.33 8.16 -3.78
N ASP A 45 -9.87 7.59 -4.86
CA ASP A 45 -11.12 8.06 -5.48
C ASP A 45 -12.09 6.90 -5.67
N MET A 46 -13.27 7.06 -5.06
CA MET A 46 -14.40 6.13 -5.16
C MET A 46 -15.24 6.36 -6.42
N SER A 47 -15.20 7.57 -7.01
CA SER A 47 -16.09 7.93 -8.11
C SER A 47 -15.69 7.27 -9.44
N GLY A 48 -14.41 6.94 -9.60
CA GLY A 48 -13.89 6.39 -10.84
C GLY A 48 -13.77 7.43 -11.94
N MET A 49 -13.54 8.69 -11.58
CA MET A 49 -13.41 9.80 -12.54
C MET A 49 -12.34 9.48 -13.60
N PRO A 50 -12.63 9.66 -14.91
CA PRO A 50 -11.62 9.51 -15.95
C PRO A 50 -10.63 10.67 -15.94
N GLY A 51 -9.37 10.39 -16.26
CA GLY A 51 -8.31 11.41 -16.34
C GLY A 51 -7.60 11.70 -15.02
N MET A 52 -7.93 11.00 -13.93
CA MET A 52 -7.28 11.17 -12.63
C MET A 52 -5.77 10.91 -12.71
N CYS A 53 -5.39 9.83 -13.40
CA CYS A 53 -3.99 9.40 -13.54
C CYS A 53 -3.37 9.74 -14.90
N LEU A 54 -3.98 10.66 -15.66
CA LEU A 54 -3.42 11.14 -16.92
C LEU A 54 -2.62 12.43 -16.69
N PRO A 55 -1.58 12.70 -17.50
CA PRO A 55 -0.82 13.93 -17.40
C PRO A 55 -1.68 15.18 -17.59
N VAL A 56 -1.34 16.26 -16.88
CA VAL A 56 -2.03 17.56 -16.98
C VAL A 56 -2.03 18.11 -18.41
N ALA A 57 -0.95 17.87 -19.17
CA ALA A 57 -0.86 18.26 -20.58
C ALA A 57 -1.93 17.61 -21.48
N CYS A 58 -2.47 16.45 -21.07
CA CYS A 58 -3.54 15.75 -21.77
C CYS A 58 -4.93 16.06 -21.21
N GLY A 59 -5.06 17.03 -20.29
CA GLY A 59 -6.31 17.37 -19.61
C GLY A 59 -6.64 16.48 -18.40
N GLY A 60 -5.68 15.71 -17.90
CA GLY A 60 -5.81 14.92 -16.67
C GLY A 60 -5.45 15.72 -15.40
N ILE A 61 -5.62 15.10 -14.23
CA ILE A 61 -5.28 15.73 -12.94
C ILE A 61 -3.79 15.57 -12.60
N GLY A 62 -3.14 14.52 -13.12
CA GLY A 62 -1.70 14.31 -12.96
C GLY A 62 -1.30 13.46 -11.75
N PHE A 63 -2.19 12.62 -11.21
CA PHE A 63 -1.78 11.60 -10.23
C PHE A 63 -1.03 10.45 -10.90
N ASP A 64 -0.13 9.78 -10.18
CA ASP A 64 0.63 8.65 -10.75
C ASP A 64 -0.15 7.34 -10.70
N TYR A 65 -0.90 7.12 -9.60
CA TYR A 65 -1.68 5.90 -9.38
C TYR A 65 -3.04 6.22 -8.75
N ARG A 66 -4.01 5.34 -8.99
CA ARG A 66 -5.28 5.32 -8.27
C ARG A 66 -5.50 4.01 -7.52
N LEU A 67 -6.20 4.08 -6.40
CA LEU A 67 -6.62 2.89 -5.67
C LEU A 67 -7.83 2.22 -6.34
N ALA A 68 -7.77 0.88 -6.48
CA ALA A 68 -8.87 0.09 -7.03
C ALA A 68 -9.88 -0.28 -5.92
N MET A 69 -10.65 0.71 -5.47
CA MET A 69 -11.53 0.60 -4.30
C MET A 69 -12.61 -0.48 -4.37
N GLY A 70 -12.98 -0.96 -5.57
CA GLY A 70 -13.97 -2.03 -5.74
C GLY A 70 -13.41 -3.45 -5.58
N VAL A 71 -12.09 -3.63 -5.62
CA VAL A 71 -11.45 -4.96 -5.56
C VAL A 71 -11.64 -5.63 -4.18
N PRO A 72 -11.52 -4.93 -3.04
CA PRO A 72 -11.77 -5.53 -1.73
C PRO A 72 -13.21 -6.05 -1.57
N ASP A 73 -14.21 -5.27 -1.99
CA ASP A 73 -15.62 -5.68 -1.93
C ASP A 73 -15.89 -6.91 -2.81
N PHE A 74 -15.17 -7.03 -3.92
CA PHE A 74 -15.24 -8.18 -4.80
C PHE A 74 -14.73 -9.46 -4.10
N TRP A 75 -13.58 -9.37 -3.43
CA TRP A 75 -13.03 -10.49 -2.65
C TRP A 75 -13.95 -10.94 -1.53
N VAL A 76 -14.58 -10.00 -0.82
CA VAL A 76 -15.57 -10.31 0.22
C VAL A 76 -16.75 -11.11 -0.35
N LYS A 77 -17.30 -10.69 -1.50
CA LYS A 77 -18.43 -11.37 -2.16
C LYS A 77 -18.08 -12.75 -2.71
N ILE A 78 -16.83 -12.95 -3.15
CA ILE A 78 -16.38 -14.26 -3.63
C ILE A 78 -16.22 -15.24 -2.47
N LEU A 79 -15.66 -14.80 -1.34
CA LEU A 79 -15.49 -15.65 -0.16
C LEU A 79 -16.82 -16.07 0.50
N GLU A 80 -17.93 -15.40 0.20
CA GLU A 80 -19.27 -15.80 0.64
C GLU A 80 -19.88 -16.94 -0.19
N GLN A 81 -19.28 -17.25 -1.34
CA GLN A 81 -19.67 -18.34 -2.23
C GLN A 81 -18.79 -19.57 -2.00
N LYS A 82 -19.26 -20.73 -2.43
CA LYS A 82 -18.45 -21.94 -2.43
C LYS A 82 -17.36 -21.86 -3.49
N ASP A 83 -16.20 -22.45 -3.21
CA ASP A 83 -15.03 -22.43 -4.08
C ASP A 83 -15.33 -22.93 -5.50
N GLU A 84 -16.24 -23.91 -5.64
CA GLU A 84 -16.61 -24.47 -6.95
C GLU A 84 -17.50 -23.54 -7.79
N ASP A 85 -18.18 -22.59 -7.15
CA ASP A 85 -19.08 -21.64 -7.79
C ASP A 85 -18.37 -20.35 -8.23
N TRP A 86 -17.03 -20.30 -8.11
CA TRP A 86 -16.26 -19.12 -8.46
C TRP A 86 -16.20 -18.90 -9.97
N ASP A 87 -16.71 -17.74 -10.40
CA ASP A 87 -16.61 -17.27 -11.78
C ASP A 87 -15.20 -16.71 -12.05
N MET A 88 -14.36 -17.55 -12.65
CA MET A 88 -12.98 -17.20 -12.99
C MET A 88 -12.88 -16.11 -14.07
N ASP A 89 -13.85 -16.04 -14.99
CA ASP A 89 -13.87 -15.00 -16.03
C ASP A 89 -14.16 -13.64 -15.42
N ARG A 90 -15.11 -13.59 -14.49
CA ARG A 90 -15.40 -12.38 -13.72
C ARG A 90 -14.22 -11.97 -12.85
N LEU A 91 -13.55 -12.91 -12.19
CA LEU A 91 -12.36 -12.63 -11.38
C LEU A 91 -11.24 -12.03 -12.23
N TRP A 92 -10.97 -12.63 -13.39
CA TRP A 92 -10.01 -12.07 -14.34
C TRP A 92 -10.42 -10.67 -14.79
N HIS A 93 -11.69 -10.46 -15.14
CA HIS A 93 -12.19 -9.17 -15.59
C HIS A 93 -11.99 -8.09 -14.51
N GLU A 94 -12.42 -8.32 -13.27
CA GLU A 94 -12.29 -7.32 -12.20
C GLU A 94 -10.83 -6.97 -11.88
N LEU A 95 -9.92 -7.96 -11.91
CA LEU A 95 -8.50 -7.77 -11.61
C LEU A 95 -7.68 -7.22 -12.78
N SER A 96 -8.13 -7.40 -14.02
CA SER A 96 -7.44 -6.91 -15.22
C SER A 96 -7.97 -5.57 -15.73
N THR A 97 -9.23 -5.21 -15.42
CA THR A 97 -9.89 -4.02 -15.97
C THR A 97 -9.18 -2.74 -15.55
N SER A 98 -8.51 -2.08 -16.49
CA SER A 98 -7.90 -0.78 -16.27
C SER A 98 -8.06 0.08 -17.52
N ARG A 99 -8.13 1.40 -17.33
CA ARG A 99 -8.14 2.33 -18.47
C ARG A 99 -6.71 2.46 -18.99
N LEU A 100 -6.57 2.52 -20.31
CA LEU A 100 -5.27 2.67 -20.95
C LEU A 100 -4.59 3.96 -20.46
N GLY A 101 -3.37 3.83 -19.94
CA GLY A 101 -2.59 4.95 -19.41
C GLY A 101 -2.89 5.34 -17.96
N GLU A 102 -3.96 4.83 -17.34
CA GLU A 102 -4.24 5.05 -15.91
C GLU A 102 -3.72 3.86 -15.09
N LYS A 103 -2.62 4.07 -14.36
CA LYS A 103 -2.10 3.05 -13.46
C LYS A 103 -2.98 2.93 -12.23
N ARG A 104 -3.27 1.71 -11.80
CA ARG A 104 -4.05 1.42 -10.59
C ARG A 104 -3.30 0.49 -9.65
N ILE A 105 -3.56 0.63 -8.36
CA ILE A 105 -3.05 -0.24 -7.31
C ILE A 105 -4.21 -1.11 -6.83
N ASN A 106 -4.05 -2.42 -7.02
CA ASN A 106 -4.99 -3.43 -6.54
C ASN A 106 -4.56 -3.91 -5.15
N TYR A 107 -5.53 -4.17 -4.28
CA TYR A 107 -5.32 -4.69 -2.94
C TYR A 107 -6.53 -5.55 -2.55
N VAL A 108 -6.29 -6.53 -1.67
CA VAL A 108 -7.29 -7.53 -1.27
C VAL A 108 -8.13 -7.03 -0.09
N GLU A 109 -7.51 -6.33 0.84
CA GLU A 109 -8.16 -5.73 2.00
C GLU A 109 -7.57 -4.35 2.32
N SER A 110 -8.35 -3.48 2.95
CA SER A 110 -7.90 -2.15 3.41
C SER A 110 -8.13 -1.94 4.90
N HIS A 111 -7.57 -0.84 5.41
CA HIS A 111 -7.77 -0.40 6.78
C HIS A 111 -9.22 -0.04 7.10
N ASP A 112 -10.03 0.39 6.11
CA ASP A 112 -11.45 0.70 6.31
C ASP A 112 -12.24 -0.52 6.78
N GLN A 113 -11.97 -1.70 6.21
CA GLN A 113 -12.65 -2.94 6.59
C GLN A 113 -12.36 -3.30 8.05
N ALA A 114 -11.16 -3.00 8.54
CA ALA A 114 -10.79 -3.20 9.94
C ALA A 114 -11.51 -2.22 10.90
N LEU A 115 -11.82 -1.00 10.44
CA LEU A 115 -12.49 0.04 11.25
C LEU A 115 -14.02 -0.13 11.28
N VAL A 116 -14.62 -0.61 10.20
CA VAL A 116 -16.07 -0.80 10.07
C VAL A 116 -16.56 -2.04 10.85
N GLY A 117 -15.64 -2.81 11.44
CA GLY A 117 -15.95 -4.03 12.19
C GLY A 117 -16.17 -5.24 11.30
N ASP A 118 -15.66 -5.20 10.07
CA ASP A 118 -15.66 -6.34 9.18
C ASP A 118 -14.52 -7.32 9.52
N LYS A 119 -14.68 -8.58 9.12
CA LYS A 119 -13.67 -9.63 9.28
C LYS A 119 -12.54 -9.41 8.26
N THR A 120 -11.30 -9.51 8.72
CA THR A 120 -10.12 -9.54 7.83
C THR A 120 -10.19 -10.72 6.87
N PHE A 121 -9.48 -10.64 5.75
CA PHE A 121 -9.51 -11.68 4.71
C PHE A 121 -9.14 -13.06 5.27
N ILE A 122 -8.10 -13.13 6.12
CA ILE A 122 -7.71 -14.38 6.80
C ILE A 122 -8.80 -14.92 7.73
N PHE A 123 -9.50 -14.03 8.45
CA PHE A 123 -10.54 -14.44 9.38
C PHE A 123 -11.81 -14.92 8.66
N ARG A 124 -12.03 -14.49 7.40
CA ARG A 124 -13.08 -15.05 6.55
C ARG A 124 -12.76 -16.45 6.05
N MET A 125 -11.49 -16.75 5.78
CA MET A 125 -11.06 -18.08 5.31
C MET A 125 -10.94 -19.13 6.42
N ALA A 126 -10.34 -18.75 7.57
CA ALA A 126 -10.00 -19.69 8.64
C ALA A 126 -10.84 -19.53 9.91
N ASP A 127 -11.54 -18.40 10.06
CA ASP A 127 -12.43 -18.09 11.20
C ASP A 127 -11.81 -18.53 12.55
N LYS A 128 -12.51 -19.37 13.31
CA LYS A 128 -12.06 -19.86 14.63
C LYS A 128 -10.75 -20.66 14.63
N GLU A 129 -10.38 -21.27 13.51
CA GLU A 129 -9.17 -22.12 13.43
C GLU A 129 -7.90 -21.28 13.58
N THR A 130 -7.99 -19.99 13.22
CA THR A 130 -6.93 -18.98 13.41
C THR A 130 -6.48 -18.87 14.87
N TYR A 131 -7.33 -19.21 15.86
CA TYR A 131 -6.95 -19.11 17.27
C TYR A 131 -6.09 -20.27 17.76
N TRP A 132 -6.22 -21.45 17.16
CA TRP A 132 -5.68 -22.70 17.71
C TRP A 132 -4.64 -23.36 16.79
N HIS A 133 -4.63 -23.02 15.50
CA HIS A 133 -3.84 -23.71 14.48
C HIS A 133 -2.85 -22.79 13.72
N MET A 134 -2.37 -21.71 14.36
CA MET A 134 -1.36 -20.79 13.79
C MET A 134 0.09 -21.09 14.21
N ASP A 135 0.32 -22.14 14.99
CA ASP A 135 1.68 -22.62 15.31
C ASP A 135 2.26 -23.39 14.11
N LYS A 136 3.56 -23.21 13.86
CA LYS A 136 4.31 -23.92 12.82
C LYS A 136 4.25 -25.45 12.96
N ASN A 137 4.11 -25.94 14.19
CA ASN A 137 4.07 -27.37 14.49
C ASN A 137 2.64 -27.92 14.58
N SER A 138 1.62 -27.10 14.34
CA SER A 138 0.22 -27.55 14.38
C SER A 138 -0.08 -28.44 13.17
N GLU A 139 -0.69 -29.59 13.41
CA GLU A 139 -1.24 -30.41 12.33
C GLU A 139 -2.52 -29.74 11.83
N THR A 140 -2.40 -28.88 10.82
CA THR A 140 -3.57 -28.37 10.11
C THR A 140 -4.13 -29.48 9.21
N SER A 141 -5.45 -29.55 9.07
CA SER A 141 -6.06 -30.42 8.05
C SER A 141 -5.41 -30.13 6.70
N SER A 142 -5.05 -31.19 5.96
CA SER A 142 -4.28 -31.17 4.70
C SER A 142 -4.73 -30.15 3.63
N LEU A 143 -5.94 -29.58 3.77
CA LEU A 143 -6.48 -28.52 2.93
C LEU A 143 -5.78 -27.15 3.10
N TYR A 144 -5.32 -26.78 4.30
CA TYR A 144 -4.82 -25.42 4.61
C TYR A 144 -3.29 -25.31 4.69
N GLN A 145 -2.59 -26.45 4.73
CA GLN A 145 -1.12 -26.53 4.83
C GLN A 145 -0.38 -25.67 3.76
N PRO A 146 -0.80 -25.65 2.48
CA PRO A 146 -0.05 -24.92 1.45
C PRO A 146 -0.03 -23.40 1.66
N LEU A 147 -1.13 -22.82 2.14
CA LEU A 147 -1.28 -21.37 2.33
C LEU A 147 -0.46 -20.86 3.52
N LEU A 148 -0.51 -21.56 4.65
CA LEU A 148 0.22 -21.18 5.87
C LEU A 148 1.73 -21.34 5.69
N THR A 149 2.18 -22.36 4.96
CA THR A 149 3.61 -22.61 4.74
C THR A 149 4.25 -21.60 3.78
N GLN A 150 3.48 -21.01 2.86
CA GLN A 150 3.97 -20.01 1.91
C GLN A 150 4.06 -18.61 2.53
N VAL A 151 3.07 -18.20 3.34
CA VAL A 151 3.07 -16.88 4.01
C VAL A 151 4.17 -16.78 5.07
N LEU A 152 4.45 -17.87 5.80
CA LEU A 152 5.40 -17.85 6.92
C LEU A 152 6.85 -18.18 6.52
N LYS A 153 7.11 -18.52 5.25
CA LYS A 153 8.48 -18.64 4.74
C LYS A 153 8.94 -17.25 4.30
N PRO A 154 9.91 -16.62 5.00
CA PRO A 154 10.49 -15.39 4.48
C PRO A 154 11.08 -15.66 3.10
N ALA A 155 10.76 -14.79 2.13
CA ALA A 155 11.39 -14.84 0.82
C ALA A 155 12.92 -14.85 1.01
N PRO A 156 13.67 -15.71 0.29
CA PRO A 156 15.12 -15.74 0.42
C PRO A 156 15.67 -14.35 0.09
N ILE A 157 16.27 -13.71 1.09
CA ILE A 157 16.97 -12.44 0.92
C ILE A 157 18.11 -12.73 -0.07
N PRO A 158 18.18 -12.05 -1.23
CA PRO A 158 19.31 -12.21 -2.12
C PRO A 158 20.56 -11.79 -1.35
N LEU A 159 21.43 -12.75 -1.03
CA LEU A 159 22.77 -12.45 -0.57
C LEU A 159 23.45 -11.74 -1.74
N ALA A 160 23.73 -10.45 -1.55
CA ALA A 160 24.54 -9.68 -2.48
C ALA A 160 25.83 -10.46 -2.75
N GLN A 161 26.04 -10.86 -4.00
CA GLN A 161 27.28 -11.46 -4.49
C GLN A 161 28.35 -10.38 -4.63
#